data_AF-A0AAW1F0L9-F1
#
_entry.id   AF-A0AAW1F0L9-F1
#
_cell.length_a   1.000
_cell.length_b   1.000
_cell.length_c   1.000
_cell.angle_alpha   90.00
_cell.angle_beta   90.00
_cell.angle_gamma   90.00
#
_symmetry.space_group_name_H-M   'P 1'
#
loop_
_entity.id
_entity.type
_entity.pdbx_description
1 polymer ?
#
loop_
_entity_poly.entity_id
_entity_poly.type
_entity_poly.pdbx_seq_one_letter_code
_entity_poly.pdbx_strand_id
1 'polypeptide(L)'
;MRRFANIRANIHANIHANISANIRANIHANIHANIHANISANICANIRTNIRANIRANIRANIRANIRANIRANIRANIHANIRANIRANIRANIHANIHANIHAMLQFEFQTVLKSSALVFDASRRFFIRFSDSSNLKRHQSVHTGEKRYGCAHCGKRFAQSGSLKVHMTVHTDCKQFRCAYCGKTFISGSHLWRHVTVHGGEKRFTPTFQ
;
A
#
# COMPACT_ATOMS: atom_id res chain seq x y z
N MET A 1 -129.22 11.62 6.64
CA MET A 1 -128.12 10.63 6.74
C MET A 1 -126.85 11.02 5.96
N ARG A 2 -126.91 11.42 4.67
CA ARG A 2 -125.71 11.78 3.87
C ARG A 2 -124.83 12.91 4.45
N ARG A 3 -125.43 13.96 5.03
CA ARG A 3 -124.68 15.10 5.63
C ARG A 3 -123.76 14.67 6.78
N PHE A 4 -124.26 13.82 7.68
CA PHE A 4 -123.48 13.30 8.81
C PHE A 4 -122.36 12.34 8.36
N ALA A 5 -122.62 11.51 7.33
CA ALA A 5 -121.60 10.66 6.73
C ALA A 5 -120.46 11.48 6.10
N ASN A 6 -120.79 12.58 5.40
CA ASN A 6 -119.79 13.49 4.83
C ASN A 6 -118.97 14.23 5.91
N ILE A 7 -119.61 14.71 6.98
CA ILE A 7 -118.90 15.36 8.10
C ILE A 7 -117.94 14.37 8.76
N ARG A 8 -118.39 13.14 9.03
CA ARG A 8 -117.55 12.09 9.61
C ARG A 8 -116.38 11.71 8.70
N ALA A 9 -116.62 11.57 7.39
CA ALA A 9 -115.57 11.29 6.42
C ALA A 9 -114.53 12.42 6.34
N ASN A 10 -114.97 13.68 6.33
CA ASN A 10 -114.06 14.84 6.33
C ASN A 10 -113.24 14.94 7.62
N ILE A 11 -113.86 14.72 8.78
CA ILE A 11 -113.14 14.73 10.06
C ILE A 11 -112.10 13.60 10.07
N HIS A 12 -112.46 12.39 9.64
CA HIS A 12 -111.53 11.27 9.59
C HIS A 12 -110.38 11.55 8.60
N ALA A 13 -110.68 12.06 7.41
CA ALA A 13 -109.68 12.42 6.42
C ALA A 13 -108.72 13.51 6.93
N ASN A 14 -109.23 14.56 7.59
CA ASN A 14 -108.40 15.61 8.16
C ASN A 14 -107.53 15.12 9.31
N ILE A 15 -108.10 14.33 10.23
CA ILE A 15 -107.33 13.75 11.34
C ILE A 15 -106.23 12.84 10.80
N HIS A 16 -106.56 11.96 9.86
CA HIS A 16 -105.59 11.05 9.26
C HIS A 16 -104.50 11.81 8.48
N ALA A 17 -104.88 12.83 7.70
CA ALA A 17 -103.94 13.66 6.95
C ALA A 17 -103.00 14.43 7.89
N ASN A 18 -103.52 15.06 8.94
CA ASN A 18 -102.71 15.80 9.91
C ASN A 18 -101.79 14.88 10.72
N ILE A 19 -102.30 13.78 11.26
CA ILE A 19 -101.48 12.82 12.03
C ILE A 19 -100.39 12.24 11.13
N SER A 20 -100.73 11.80 9.91
CA SER A 20 -99.76 11.22 8.98
C SER A 20 -98.71 12.24 8.53
N ALA A 21 -99.10 13.49 8.25
CA ALA A 21 -98.17 14.55 7.88
C ALA A 21 -97.23 14.91 9.03
N ASN A 22 -97.75 15.01 10.25
CA ASN A 22 -96.97 15.42 11.42
C ASN A 22 -96.01 14.31 11.88
N ILE A 23 -96.46 13.05 11.87
CA ILE A 23 -95.59 11.89 12.11
C ILE A 23 -94.50 11.81 11.04
N ARG A 24 -94.85 11.96 9.76
CA ARG A 24 -93.87 11.91 8.67
C ARG A 24 -92.85 13.03 8.78
N ALA A 25 -93.28 14.26 9.05
CA ALA A 25 -92.37 15.40 9.22
C ALA A 25 -91.41 15.19 10.41
N ASN A 26 -91.92 14.75 11.56
CA ASN A 26 -91.09 14.53 12.74
C ASN A 26 -90.14 13.34 12.60
N ILE A 27 -90.61 12.22 12.04
CA ILE A 27 -89.77 11.06 11.80
C ILE A 27 -88.70 11.41 10.76
N HIS A 28 -89.07 12.04 9.64
CA HIS A 28 -88.11 12.37 8.60
C HIS A 28 -87.08 13.40 9.09
N ALA A 29 -87.50 14.46 9.78
CA ALA A 29 -86.59 15.46 10.32
C ALA A 29 -85.64 14.87 11.37
N ASN A 30 -86.15 14.12 12.35
CA ASN A 30 -85.31 13.58 13.43
C ASN A 30 -84.42 12.44 12.97
N ILE A 31 -84.94 11.49 12.18
CA ILE A 31 -84.14 10.37 11.70
C ILE A 31 -83.11 10.87 10.70
N HIS A 32 -83.49 11.69 9.72
CA HIS A 32 -82.54 12.18 8.73
C HIS A 32 -81.48 13.06 9.38
N ALA A 33 -81.84 14.01 10.26
CA ALA A 33 -80.86 14.86 10.93
C ALA A 33 -79.91 14.05 11.83
N ASN A 34 -80.44 13.16 12.69
CA ASN A 34 -79.58 12.42 13.62
C ASN A 34 -78.74 11.35 12.92
N ILE A 35 -79.31 10.58 11.99
CA ILE A 35 -78.56 9.55 11.28
C ILE A 35 -77.53 10.22 10.37
N HIS A 36 -77.91 11.23 9.59
CA HIS A 36 -76.96 11.90 8.70
C HIS A 36 -75.86 12.61 9.48
N ALA A 37 -76.20 13.33 10.56
CA ALA A 37 -75.18 14.01 11.38
C ALA A 37 -74.24 13.00 12.06
N ASN A 38 -74.76 11.94 12.69
CA ASN A 38 -73.91 10.97 13.38
C ASN A 38 -73.08 10.11 12.43
N ILE A 39 -73.68 9.59 11.36
CA ILE A 39 -72.95 8.78 10.38
C ILE A 39 -71.91 9.65 9.67
N SER A 40 -72.28 10.84 9.22
CA SER A 40 -71.35 11.71 8.49
C SER A 40 -70.22 12.21 9.41
N ALA A 41 -70.51 12.57 10.66
CA ALA A 41 -69.50 12.95 11.64
C ALA A 41 -68.55 11.80 11.98
N ASN A 42 -69.06 10.58 12.24
CA ASN A 42 -68.23 9.42 12.58
C ASN A 42 -67.40 8.94 11.39
N ILE A 43 -68.00 8.83 10.20
CA ILE A 43 -67.27 8.44 9.00
C ILE A 43 -66.21 9.49 8.68
N CYS A 44 -66.55 10.79 8.70
CA CYS A 44 -65.57 11.85 8.47
C CYS A 44 -64.45 11.83 9.50
N ALA A 45 -64.76 11.66 10.79
CA ALA A 45 -63.75 11.62 11.84
C ALA A 45 -62.82 10.41 11.63
N ASN A 46 -63.36 9.20 11.50
CA ASN A 46 -62.57 7.98 11.37
C ASN A 46 -61.76 7.91 10.08
N ILE A 47 -62.36 8.22 8.94
CA ILE A 47 -61.64 8.23 7.66
C ILE A 47 -60.54 9.29 7.70
N ARG A 48 -60.85 10.49 8.19
CA ARG A 48 -59.90 11.61 8.23
C ARG A 48 -58.74 11.34 9.17
N THR A 49 -58.99 10.83 10.37
CA THR A 49 -57.94 10.56 11.37
C THR A 49 -57.10 9.36 10.95
N ASN A 50 -57.72 8.24 10.57
CA ASN A 50 -56.98 7.02 10.24
C ASN A 50 -56.22 7.13 8.93
N ILE A 51 -56.83 7.63 7.85
CA ILE A 51 -56.14 7.76 6.57
C ILE A 51 -55.02 8.80 6.67
N ARG A 52 -55.28 9.98 7.26
CA ARG A 52 -54.21 10.98 7.40
C ARG A 52 -53.12 10.57 8.38
N ALA A 53 -53.43 9.84 9.45
CA ALA A 53 -52.41 9.34 10.37
C ALA A 53 -51.54 8.30 9.66
N ASN A 54 -52.15 7.29 9.04
CA ASN A 54 -51.43 6.20 8.39
C ASN A 54 -50.64 6.67 7.15
N ILE A 55 -51.26 7.43 6.25
CA ILE A 55 -50.57 7.93 5.06
C ILE A 55 -49.42 8.86 5.46
N ARG A 56 -49.64 9.82 6.37
CA ARG A 56 -48.54 10.72 6.79
C ARG A 56 -47.46 10.00 7.57
N ALA A 57 -47.81 9.05 8.44
CA ALA A 57 -46.81 8.30 9.19
C ALA A 57 -45.95 7.47 8.25
N ASN A 58 -46.57 6.70 7.34
CA ASN A 58 -45.86 5.85 6.39
C ASN A 58 -45.05 6.65 5.37
N ILE A 59 -45.63 7.68 4.75
CA ILE A 59 -44.89 8.50 3.78
C ILE A 59 -43.73 9.23 4.46
N ARG A 60 -43.93 9.84 5.64
CA ARG A 60 -42.83 10.52 6.33
C ARG A 60 -41.77 9.55 6.83
N ALA A 61 -42.14 8.39 7.33
CA ALA A 61 -41.19 7.39 7.80
C ALA A 61 -40.34 6.91 6.62
N ASN A 62 -40.96 6.53 5.50
CA ASN A 62 -40.26 6.04 4.31
C ASN A 62 -39.41 7.12 3.65
N ILE A 63 -39.94 8.32 3.44
CA ILE A 63 -39.17 9.42 2.83
C ILE A 63 -37.98 9.78 3.73
N ARG A 64 -38.18 9.94 5.05
CA ARG A 64 -37.07 10.28 5.96
C ARG A 64 -36.05 9.16 6.07
N ALA A 65 -36.48 7.90 6.11
CA ALA A 65 -35.57 6.76 6.18
C ALA A 65 -34.72 6.69 4.90
N ASN A 66 -35.35 6.75 3.73
CA ASN A 66 -34.66 6.66 2.44
C ASN A 66 -33.76 7.87 2.17
N ILE A 67 -34.23 9.09 2.39
CA ILE A 67 -33.41 10.30 2.20
C ILE A 67 -32.22 10.29 3.16
N ARG A 68 -32.43 9.99 4.46
CA ARG A 68 -31.31 9.96 5.41
C ARG A 68 -30.32 8.83 5.14
N ALA A 69 -30.81 7.64 4.76
CA ALA A 69 -29.95 6.52 4.43
C ALA A 69 -29.10 6.84 3.20
N ASN A 70 -29.72 7.32 2.11
CA ASN A 70 -29.02 7.64 0.87
C ASN A 70 -28.07 8.82 1.01
N ILE A 71 -28.50 9.92 1.64
CA ILE A 71 -27.63 11.09 1.85
C ILE A 71 -26.46 10.72 2.76
N ARG A 72 -26.69 10.03 3.89
CA ARG A 72 -25.57 9.63 4.76
C ARG A 72 -24.65 8.63 4.09
N ALA A 73 -25.17 7.65 3.35
CA ALA A 73 -24.35 6.69 2.64
C ALA A 73 -23.48 7.40 1.59
N ASN A 74 -24.06 8.26 0.77
CA ASN A 74 -23.32 8.99 -0.27
C ASN A 74 -22.32 9.98 0.30
N ILE A 75 -22.72 10.81 1.28
CA ILE A 75 -21.80 11.75 1.93
C ILE A 75 -20.67 11.00 2.61
N ARG A 76 -21.00 9.98 3.42
CA ARG A 76 -19.98 9.26 4.20
C ARG A 76 -19.04 8.46 3.29
N ALA A 77 -19.54 7.84 2.23
CA ALA A 77 -18.73 7.11 1.25
C ALA A 77 -17.84 8.07 0.45
N ASN A 78 -18.38 9.15 -0.12
CA ASN A 78 -17.59 10.09 -0.94
C ASN A 78 -16.60 10.90 -0.12
N ILE A 79 -17.01 11.43 1.04
CA ILE A 79 -16.10 12.19 1.90
C ILE A 79 -15.02 11.28 2.47
N HIS A 80 -15.36 10.10 3.01
CA HIS A 80 -14.30 9.21 3.50
C HIS A 80 -13.41 8.71 2.37
N ALA A 81 -13.95 8.31 1.22
CA ALA A 81 -13.13 7.81 0.13
C ALA A 81 -12.19 8.90 -0.38
N ASN A 82 -12.68 10.11 -0.66
CA ASN A 82 -11.86 11.20 -1.17
C ASN A 82 -10.85 11.71 -0.14
N ILE A 83 -11.27 11.97 1.10
CA ILE A 83 -10.34 12.43 2.14
C ILE A 83 -9.29 11.36 2.42
N ARG A 84 -9.68 10.09 2.56
CA ARG A 84 -8.75 9.00 2.87
C ARG A 84 -7.82 8.70 1.70
N ALA A 85 -8.28 8.79 0.46
CA ALA A 85 -7.44 8.64 -0.73
C ALA A 85 -6.46 9.81 -0.86
N ASN A 86 -6.92 11.06 -0.74
CA ASN A 86 -6.06 12.24 -0.84
C ASN A 86 -5.04 12.32 0.29
N ILE A 87 -5.45 12.08 1.54
CA ILE A 87 -4.52 12.09 2.67
C ILE A 87 -3.49 10.96 2.51
N ARG A 88 -3.90 9.74 2.13
CA ARG A 88 -2.94 8.65 1.89
C ARG A 88 -1.99 8.96 0.75
N ALA A 89 -2.48 9.46 -0.37
CA ALA A 89 -1.66 9.78 -1.53
C ALA A 89 -0.63 10.87 -1.18
N ASN A 90 -1.07 11.95 -0.53
CA ASN A 90 -0.18 13.04 -0.13
C ASN A 90 0.82 12.63 0.94
N ILE A 91 0.40 11.90 1.98
CA ILE A 91 1.31 11.40 3.02
C ILE A 91 2.31 10.41 2.39
N ARG A 92 1.87 9.47 1.57
CA ARG A 92 2.74 8.47 0.95
C ARG A 92 3.74 9.12 0.00
N ALA A 93 3.30 10.06 -0.84
CA ALA A 93 4.17 10.80 -1.74
C ALA A 93 5.20 11.65 -0.98
N ASN A 94 4.77 12.43 0.03
CA ASN A 94 5.67 13.28 0.80
C ASN A 94 6.65 12.49 1.67
N ILE A 95 6.21 11.42 2.32
CA ILE A 95 7.09 10.56 3.11
C ILE A 95 8.08 9.85 2.19
N HIS A 96 7.61 9.27 1.08
CA HIS A 96 8.49 8.57 0.15
C HIS A 96 9.51 9.51 -0.49
N ALA A 97 9.09 10.70 -0.92
CA ALA A 97 9.98 11.71 -1.50
C ALA A 97 11.00 12.22 -0.47
N ASN A 98 10.59 12.53 0.76
CA ASN A 98 11.51 12.99 1.80
C ASN A 98 12.47 11.91 2.27
N ILE A 99 12.00 10.68 2.48
CA ILE A 99 12.87 9.57 2.85
C ILE A 99 13.85 9.28 1.71
N HIS A 100 13.37 9.21 0.47
CA HIS A 100 14.22 8.96 -0.69
C HIS A 100 15.27 10.06 -0.87
N ALA A 101 14.88 11.34 -0.79
CA ALA A 101 15.79 12.47 -0.89
C ALA A 101 16.82 12.50 0.25
N ASN A 102 16.40 12.24 1.49
CA ASN A 102 17.29 12.23 2.65
C ASN A 102 18.27 11.06 2.61
N ILE A 103 17.80 9.86 2.28
CA ILE A 103 18.68 8.69 2.11
C ILE A 103 19.64 8.91 0.95
N HIS A 104 19.16 9.40 -0.19
CA HIS A 104 20.01 9.71 -1.32
C HIS A 104 21.06 10.77 -0.96
N ALA A 105 20.69 11.85 -0.26
CA ALA A 105 21.62 12.88 0.18
C ALA A 105 22.64 12.33 1.20
N MET A 106 22.20 11.49 2.14
CA MET A 106 23.05 10.87 3.15
C MET A 106 24.05 9.89 2.52
N LEU A 107 23.58 9.01 1.63
CA LEU A 107 24.43 8.08 0.88
C LEU A 107 25.38 8.83 -0.05
N GLN A 108 24.92 9.90 -0.71
CA GLN A 108 25.77 10.73 -1.56
C GLN A 108 26.86 11.42 -0.74
N PHE A 109 26.53 11.91 0.46
CA PHE A 109 27.50 12.51 1.39
C PHE A 109 28.49 11.47 1.93
N GLU A 110 28.01 10.30 2.36
CA GLU A 110 28.88 9.20 2.81
C GLU A 110 29.77 8.70 1.68
N PHE A 111 29.25 8.54 0.47
CA PHE A 111 30.05 8.14 -0.68
C PHE A 111 31.08 9.21 -1.04
N GLN A 112 30.72 10.49 -1.01
CA GLN A 112 31.66 11.59 -1.24
C GLN A 112 32.72 11.69 -0.14
N THR A 113 32.37 11.44 1.12
CA THR A 113 33.34 11.44 2.23
C THR A 113 34.26 10.24 2.18
N VAL A 114 33.76 9.04 1.85
CA VAL A 114 34.57 7.84 1.59
C VAL A 114 35.46 8.03 0.36
N LEU A 115 34.95 8.61 -0.73
CA LEU A 115 35.76 8.94 -1.90
C LEU A 115 36.84 9.96 -1.57
N LYS A 116 36.51 11.05 -0.85
CA LYS A 116 37.50 12.04 -0.42
C LYS A 116 38.52 11.46 0.55
N SER A 117 38.12 10.63 1.51
CA SER A 117 39.06 9.99 2.43
C SER A 117 39.90 8.94 1.71
N SER A 118 39.37 8.21 0.74
CA SER A 118 40.17 7.34 -0.14
C SER A 118 41.14 8.13 -1.03
N ALA A 119 40.73 9.29 -1.55
CA ALA A 119 41.56 10.19 -2.35
C ALA A 119 42.61 10.93 -1.50
N LEU A 120 42.29 11.24 -0.25
CA LEU A 120 43.23 11.74 0.76
C LEU A 120 44.17 10.63 1.22
N VAL A 121 43.75 9.37 1.30
CA VAL A 121 44.66 8.23 1.48
C VAL A 121 45.52 8.02 0.23
N PHE A 122 44.99 8.28 -0.96
CA PHE A 122 45.72 8.25 -2.23
C PHE A 122 46.77 9.37 -2.33
N ASP A 123 46.43 10.59 -1.87
CA ASP A 123 47.33 11.75 -1.81
C ASP A 123 48.30 11.69 -0.62
N ALA A 124 47.85 11.15 0.53
CA ALA A 124 48.70 10.86 1.68
C ALA A 124 49.65 9.69 1.40
N SER A 125 49.29 8.71 0.58
CA SER A 125 50.26 7.70 0.08
C SER A 125 51.25 8.30 -0.92
N ARG A 126 50.92 9.45 -1.51
CA ARG A 126 51.83 10.27 -2.33
C ARG A 126 52.73 11.18 -1.48
N ARG A 127 52.23 11.63 -0.32
CA ARG A 127 52.91 12.52 0.65
C ARG A 127 53.70 11.75 1.72
N PHE A 128 53.33 10.53 2.05
CA PHE A 128 54.05 9.63 2.94
C PHE A 128 54.94 8.73 2.08
N PHE A 129 56.23 9.01 2.16
CA PHE A 129 57.23 8.75 1.14
C PHE A 129 57.57 7.26 1.00
N ILE A 130 56.79 6.48 0.24
CA ILE A 130 57.32 5.29 -0.44
C ILE A 130 57.95 5.77 -1.75
N ARG A 131 59.24 6.12 -1.66
CA ARG A 131 60.02 6.61 -2.81
C ARG A 131 60.31 5.44 -3.76
N PHE A 132 59.55 5.32 -4.84
CA PHE A 132 59.87 4.36 -5.91
C PHE A 132 60.97 4.95 -6.80
N SER A 133 62.10 4.25 -6.92
CA SER A 133 63.23 4.65 -7.77
C SER A 133 62.99 4.45 -9.27
N ASP A 134 61.92 3.75 -9.66
CA ASP A 134 61.56 3.48 -11.05
C ASP A 134 60.04 3.60 -11.26
N SER A 135 59.64 4.15 -12.41
CA SER A 135 58.27 4.32 -12.89
C SER A 135 57.48 3.01 -12.94
N SER A 136 58.14 1.88 -13.18
CA SER A 136 57.52 0.55 -13.22
C SER A 136 57.01 0.13 -11.83
N ASN A 137 57.75 0.50 -10.77
CA ASN A 137 57.38 0.17 -9.40
C ASN A 137 56.19 1.01 -8.92
N LEU A 138 56.13 2.29 -9.30
CA LEU A 138 54.99 3.15 -9.04
C LEU A 138 53.72 2.62 -9.71
N LYS A 139 53.79 2.24 -10.99
CA LYS A 139 52.65 1.67 -11.73
C LYS A 139 52.15 0.35 -11.12
N ARG A 140 53.07 -0.47 -10.58
CA ARG A 140 52.72 -1.71 -9.86
C ARG A 140 52.04 -1.44 -8.53
N HIS A 141 52.47 -0.42 -7.79
CA HIS A 141 51.83 -0.05 -6.53
C HIS A 141 50.40 0.47 -6.76
N GLN A 142 50.21 1.30 -7.80
CA GLN A 142 48.89 1.82 -8.18
C GLN A 142 47.86 0.73 -8.48
N SER A 143 48.25 -0.40 -9.08
CA SER A 143 47.31 -1.47 -9.44
C SER A 143 46.72 -2.20 -8.22
N VAL A 144 47.31 -2.06 -7.04
CA VAL A 144 46.75 -2.58 -5.78
C VAL A 144 45.51 -1.79 -5.36
N HIS A 145 45.48 -0.48 -5.66
CA HIS A 145 44.36 0.40 -5.32
C HIS A 145 43.26 0.39 -6.37
N THR A 146 43.65 0.39 -7.66
CA THR A 146 42.68 0.45 -8.77
C THR A 146 42.11 -0.92 -9.15
N GLY A 147 42.71 -2.01 -8.66
CA GLY A 147 42.34 -3.37 -9.05
C GLY A 147 42.67 -3.70 -10.51
N GLU A 148 43.44 -2.85 -11.20
CA GLU A 148 43.80 -3.06 -12.60
C GLU A 148 44.67 -4.32 -12.81
N LYS A 149 44.11 -5.31 -13.50
CA LYS A 149 44.81 -6.56 -13.85
C LYS A 149 45.30 -6.52 -15.29
N ARG A 150 46.50 -5.99 -15.49
CA ARG A 150 47.08 -5.70 -16.81
C ARG A 150 47.58 -6.94 -17.56
N TYR A 151 47.89 -8.03 -16.85
CA TYR A 151 48.53 -9.21 -17.45
C TYR A 151 47.52 -10.36 -17.56
N GLY A 152 47.09 -10.68 -18.78
CA GLY A 152 46.14 -11.77 -19.05
C GLY A 152 46.84 -13.10 -19.40
N CYS A 153 46.27 -14.21 -18.96
CA CYS A 153 46.63 -15.55 -19.42
C CYS A 153 45.93 -15.82 -20.76
N ALA A 154 46.72 -16.15 -21.79
CA ALA A 154 46.20 -16.47 -23.12
C ALA A 154 45.43 -17.80 -23.18
N HIS A 155 45.67 -18.73 -22.25
CA HIS A 155 45.04 -20.06 -22.25
C HIS A 155 43.71 -20.11 -21.48
N CYS A 156 43.58 -19.38 -20.37
CA CYS A 156 42.36 -19.43 -19.54
C CYS A 156 41.70 -18.07 -19.30
N GLY A 157 42.22 -16.99 -19.89
CA GLY A 157 41.66 -15.64 -19.76
C GLY A 157 41.82 -14.99 -18.38
N LYS A 158 42.39 -15.69 -17.38
CA LYS A 158 42.62 -15.13 -16.04
C LYS A 158 43.60 -13.96 -16.11
N ARG A 159 43.25 -12.86 -15.43
CA ARG A 159 44.07 -11.63 -15.40
C ARG A 159 44.75 -11.45 -14.05
N PHE A 160 45.98 -10.93 -14.08
CA PHE A 160 46.86 -10.74 -12.93
C PHE A 160 47.36 -9.28 -12.90
N ALA A 161 47.62 -8.79 -11.68
CA ALA A 161 48.13 -7.44 -11.46
C ALA A 161 49.65 -7.33 -11.73
N GLN A 162 50.38 -8.46 -11.70
CA GLN A 162 51.83 -8.50 -11.86
C GLN A 162 52.24 -9.56 -12.89
N SER A 163 53.27 -9.26 -13.68
CA SER A 163 53.82 -10.18 -14.70
C SER A 163 54.43 -11.45 -14.08
N GLY A 164 55.07 -11.33 -12.92
CA GLY A 164 55.61 -12.48 -12.17
C GLY A 164 54.51 -13.45 -11.73
N SER A 165 53.35 -12.94 -11.30
CA SER A 165 52.20 -13.78 -10.95
C SER A 165 51.60 -14.49 -12.16
N LEU A 166 51.53 -13.81 -13.32
CA LEU A 166 51.17 -14.47 -14.58
C LEU A 166 52.19 -15.55 -14.94
N LYS A 167 53.49 -15.28 -14.84
CA LYS A 167 54.55 -16.26 -15.14
C LYS A 167 54.44 -17.52 -14.28
N VAL A 168 54.23 -17.37 -12.96
CA VAL A 168 53.96 -18.51 -12.07
C VAL A 168 52.66 -19.21 -12.47
N HIS A 169 51.60 -18.47 -12.79
CA HIS A 169 50.36 -19.09 -13.23
C HIS A 169 50.51 -19.88 -14.54
N MET A 170 51.36 -19.45 -15.47
CA MET A 170 51.61 -20.18 -16.72
C MET A 170 52.28 -21.55 -16.51
N THR A 171 52.94 -21.78 -15.39
CA THR A 171 53.47 -23.11 -15.01
C THR A 171 52.37 -24.10 -14.59
N VAL A 172 51.12 -23.65 -14.46
CA VAL A 172 49.96 -24.56 -14.34
C VAL A 172 49.54 -25.09 -15.71
N HIS A 173 49.86 -24.37 -16.79
CA HIS A 173 49.54 -24.76 -18.17
C HIS A 173 50.70 -25.47 -18.88
N THR A 174 51.91 -25.31 -18.37
CA THR A 174 53.13 -25.92 -18.89
C THR A 174 53.74 -26.73 -17.75
N ASP A 175 53.92 -28.04 -17.91
CA ASP A 175 54.40 -28.99 -16.88
C ASP A 175 55.87 -28.76 -16.43
N CYS A 176 56.27 -27.51 -16.25
CA CYS A 176 57.63 -27.08 -16.02
C CYS A 176 57.97 -27.03 -14.52
N LYS A 177 58.90 -27.92 -14.14
CA LYS A 177 59.80 -27.95 -12.97
C LYS A 177 59.26 -27.35 -11.67
N GLN A 178 58.74 -28.26 -10.84
CA GLN A 178 58.31 -27.98 -9.48
C GLN A 178 59.51 -27.98 -8.51
N PHE A 179 59.50 -27.09 -7.53
CA PHE A 179 60.48 -27.04 -6.45
C PHE A 179 60.10 -28.03 -5.36
N ARG A 180 60.95 -29.04 -5.11
CA ARG A 180 60.69 -30.08 -4.11
C ARG A 180 61.29 -29.73 -2.75
N CYS A 181 60.52 -29.91 -1.68
CA CYS A 181 61.01 -29.84 -0.31
C CYS A 181 61.86 -31.07 0.00
N ALA A 182 63.10 -30.86 0.44
CA ALA A 182 64.00 -31.96 0.83
C ALA A 182 63.52 -32.69 2.10
N TYR A 183 62.83 -32.01 3.02
CA TYR A 183 62.39 -32.59 4.30
C TYR A 183 61.16 -33.49 4.16
N CYS A 184 60.22 -33.15 3.27
CA CYS A 184 58.93 -33.85 3.18
C CYS A 184 58.50 -34.22 1.76
N GLY A 185 59.32 -33.96 0.74
CA GLY A 185 59.04 -34.32 -0.65
C GLY A 185 57.92 -33.54 -1.34
N LYS A 186 57.24 -32.61 -0.64
CA LYS A 186 56.17 -31.77 -1.21
C LYS A 186 56.72 -30.87 -2.31
N THR A 187 56.00 -30.79 -3.42
CA THR A 187 56.38 -29.99 -4.58
C THR A 187 55.62 -28.66 -4.60
N PHE A 188 56.30 -27.60 -5.02
CA PHE A 188 55.79 -26.24 -5.06
C PHE A 188 56.09 -25.60 -6.41
N ILE A 189 55.14 -24.81 -6.89
CA ILE A 189 55.21 -24.13 -8.19
C ILE A 189 56.18 -22.92 -8.15
N SER A 190 56.46 -22.39 -6.95
CA SER A 190 57.35 -21.24 -6.74
C SER A 190 58.33 -21.50 -5.61
N GLY A 191 59.60 -21.14 -5.83
CA GLY A 191 60.65 -21.21 -4.81
C GLY A 191 60.32 -20.40 -3.54
N SER A 192 59.59 -19.29 -3.65
CA SER A 192 59.15 -18.49 -2.49
C SER A 192 58.11 -19.23 -1.65
N HIS A 193 57.22 -20.01 -2.29
CA HIS A 193 56.26 -20.87 -1.59
C HIS A 193 56.95 -22.04 -0.89
N LEU A 194 57.94 -22.66 -1.56
CA LEU A 194 58.78 -23.67 -0.91
C LEU A 194 59.53 -23.06 0.28
N TRP A 195 60.12 -21.87 0.15
CA TRP A 195 60.88 -21.24 1.23
C TRP A 195 60.02 -21.01 2.48
N ARG A 196 58.83 -20.41 2.32
CA ARG A 196 57.85 -20.26 3.41
C ARG A 196 57.38 -21.58 3.99
N HIS A 197 57.39 -22.65 3.20
CA HIS A 197 57.08 -23.98 3.70
C HIS A 197 58.25 -24.59 4.49
N VAL A 198 59.49 -24.42 4.03
CA VAL A 198 60.69 -24.95 4.68
C VAL A 198 60.91 -24.34 6.06
N THR A 199 60.50 -23.09 6.29
CA THR A 199 60.54 -22.46 7.62
C THR A 199 59.66 -23.17 8.65
N VAL A 200 58.62 -23.92 8.22
CA VAL A 200 57.79 -24.74 9.13
C VAL A 200 58.57 -25.95 9.66
N HIS A 201 59.60 -26.39 8.95
CA HIS A 201 60.50 -27.48 9.39
C HIS A 201 61.64 -26.99 10.31
N GLY A 202 61.64 -25.70 10.70
CA GLY A 202 62.48 -25.19 11.80
C GLY A 202 63.99 -25.10 11.56
N GLY A 203 64.49 -25.15 10.31
CA GLY A 203 65.94 -25.18 10.04
C GLY A 203 66.44 -24.14 9.03
N GLU A 204 67.57 -23.51 9.34
CA GLU A 204 68.28 -22.55 8.50
C GLU A 204 68.73 -23.11 7.14
N LYS A 205 68.75 -22.21 6.15
CA LYS A 205 69.20 -22.28 4.74
C LYS A 205 69.89 -23.58 4.28
N ARG A 206 69.20 -24.38 3.43
CA ARG A 206 69.82 -25.07 2.28
C ARG A 206 68.86 -25.10 1.08
N PHE A 207 69.26 -24.47 -0.02
CA PHE A 207 68.59 -24.54 -1.32
C PHE A 207 69.33 -25.58 -2.16
N THR A 208 68.68 -26.69 -2.50
CA THR A 208 69.17 -27.60 -3.54
C THR A 208 68.12 -27.66 -4.64
N PRO A 209 68.35 -27.04 -5.80
CA PRO A 209 67.48 -27.24 -6.95
C PRO A 209 67.79 -28.64 -7.48
N THR A 210 67.04 -29.63 -7.01
CA THR A 210 67.04 -30.94 -7.65
C THR A 210 66.08 -30.86 -8.83
N PHE A 211 66.71 -30.85 -9.99
CA PHE A 211 66.07 -30.89 -11.28
C PHE A 211 65.98 -32.35 -11.71
N GLN A 212 64.76 -32.88 -11.78
CA GLN A 212 64.48 -34.00 -12.67
C GLN A 212 64.14 -33.43 -14.06
#